data_AF-A0A2A2RU62-F1
#
_entry.id   AF-A0A2A2RU62-F1
#
_cell.length_a   1.000
_cell.length_b   1.000
_cell.length_c   1.000
_cell.angle_alpha   90.00
_cell.angle_beta   90.00
_cell.angle_gamma   90.00
#
_symmetry.space_group_name_H-M   'P 1'
#
loop_
_entity.id
_entity.type
_entity.pdbx_description
1 polymer ?
#
loop_
_entity_poly.entity_id
_entity_poly.type
_entity_poly.pdbx_seq_one_letter_code
_entity_poly.pdbx_strand_id
1 'polypeptide(L)'
;MDRDAQGYRTVRLRTLAIGAGLLLLLAVVVALWKREIFFQQLRAQALGNMELAAEKYGWQMTQAVEAVEVFEIEESSKATNSVSIRIGVRTERHGYIAKRELTGSEAKAFLERWGKMRFHWGMSGLCHEPAFVVRFLKEDKAELETTLCFMCHNFQIPSLLGEATTMGFDQESPAGQAFVAQVKTLFPDSPKWAELEKQKQKKAEAKE
;
A
#
# COMPACT_ATOMS: atom_id res chain seq x y z
N MET A 1 55.19 -59.46 0.99
CA MET A 1 55.01 -58.68 -0.25
C MET A 1 53.57 -58.21 -0.35
N ASP A 2 53.15 -57.23 0.45
CA ASP A 2 51.78 -56.68 0.31
C ASP A 2 51.54 -55.33 1.02
N ARG A 3 52.59 -54.52 1.23
CA ARG A 3 52.46 -53.21 1.90
C ARG A 3 52.21 -52.04 0.94
N ASP A 4 52.48 -52.19 -0.36
CA ASP A 4 52.40 -51.07 -1.31
C ASP A 4 51.02 -50.88 -1.96
N ALA A 5 50.14 -51.89 -1.92
CA ALA A 5 48.79 -51.79 -2.48
C ALA A 5 47.80 -50.97 -1.63
N GLN A 6 48.08 -50.77 -0.33
CA GLN A 6 47.21 -50.00 0.57
C GLN A 6 47.36 -48.48 0.40
N GLY A 7 48.53 -47.99 -0.03
CA GLY A 7 48.78 -46.56 -0.21
C GLY A 7 47.96 -45.94 -1.35
N TYR A 8 47.80 -46.66 -2.47
CA TYR A 8 47.10 -46.13 -3.65
C TYR A 8 45.58 -46.05 -3.49
N ARG A 9 44.96 -46.91 -2.67
CA ARG A 9 43.50 -46.87 -2.43
C ARG A 9 43.08 -45.70 -1.54
N THR A 10 43.89 -45.34 -0.56
CA THR A 10 43.56 -44.26 0.39
C THR A 10 43.67 -42.87 -0.24
N VAL A 11 44.61 -42.67 -1.17
CA VAL A 11 44.74 -41.40 -1.92
C VAL A 11 43.51 -41.17 -2.82
N ARG A 12 43.03 -42.20 -3.53
CA ARG A 12 41.86 -42.07 -4.43
C ARG A 12 40.57 -41.73 -3.67
N LEU A 13 40.36 -42.30 -2.49
CA LEU A 13 39.15 -42.02 -1.69
C LEU A 13 39.12 -40.57 -1.20
N ARG A 14 40.28 -40.03 -0.77
CA ARG A 14 40.39 -38.63 -0.33
C ARG A 14 40.13 -37.64 -1.46
N THR A 15 40.68 -37.88 -2.65
CA THR A 15 40.45 -37.02 -3.81
C THR A 15 38.97 -37.01 -4.23
N LEU A 16 38.31 -38.17 -4.21
CA LEU A 16 36.87 -38.27 -4.50
C LEU A 16 36.02 -37.56 -3.45
N ALA A 17 36.33 -37.71 -2.16
CA ALA A 17 35.62 -37.04 -1.08
C ALA A 17 35.75 -35.50 -1.17
N ILE A 18 36.94 -34.99 -1.47
CA ILE A 18 37.17 -33.55 -1.68
C ILE A 18 36.38 -33.06 -2.90
N GLY A 19 36.42 -33.80 -4.02
CA GLY A 19 35.65 -33.45 -5.23
C GLY A 19 34.14 -33.40 -4.96
N ALA A 20 33.59 -34.39 -4.25
CA ALA A 20 32.19 -34.40 -3.86
C ALA A 20 31.83 -33.24 -2.92
N GLY A 21 32.69 -32.92 -1.95
CA GLY A 21 32.51 -31.79 -1.05
C GLY A 21 32.48 -30.45 -1.78
N LEU A 22 33.37 -30.23 -2.75
CA LEU A 22 33.40 -29.02 -3.58
C LEU A 22 32.16 -28.89 -4.47
N LEU A 23 31.69 -29.99 -5.06
CA LEU A 23 30.45 -29.98 -5.87
C LEU A 23 29.22 -29.67 -5.02
N LEU A 24 29.11 -30.23 -3.81
CA LEU A 24 28.03 -29.93 -2.89
C LEU A 24 28.07 -28.44 -2.48
N LEU A 25 29.25 -27.92 -2.16
CA LEU A 25 29.43 -26.50 -1.83
C LEU A 25 28.97 -25.60 -2.99
N LEU A 26 29.40 -25.92 -4.22
CA LEU A 26 28.98 -25.16 -5.42
C LEU A 26 27.46 -25.21 -5.62
N ALA A 27 26.83 -26.38 -5.45
CA ALA A 27 25.38 -26.52 -5.57
C ALA A 27 24.63 -25.67 -4.54
N VAL A 28 25.11 -25.63 -3.29
CA VAL A 28 24.56 -24.76 -2.23
C VAL A 28 24.72 -23.29 -2.59
N VAL A 29 25.90 -22.87 -3.06
CA VAL A 29 26.15 -21.48 -3.49
C VAL A 29 25.21 -21.09 -4.63
N VAL A 30 25.05 -21.94 -5.65
CA VAL A 30 24.12 -21.68 -6.77
C VAL A 30 22.68 -21.61 -6.29
N ALA A 31 22.26 -22.48 -5.35
CA ALA A 31 20.91 -22.45 -4.79
C ALA A 31 20.66 -21.16 -3.99
N LEU A 32 21.62 -20.71 -3.16
CA LEU A 32 21.54 -19.45 -2.44
C LEU A 32 21.51 -18.24 -3.38
N TRP A 33 22.29 -18.28 -4.48
CA TRP A 33 22.29 -17.20 -5.46
C TRP A 33 20.98 -17.13 -6.25
N LYS A 34 20.44 -18.28 -6.69
CA LYS A 34 19.13 -18.36 -7.35
C LYS A 34 17.99 -17.91 -6.45
N ARG A 35 18.08 -18.18 -5.15
CA ARG A 35 17.12 -17.72 -4.14
C ARG A 35 17.00 -16.20 -4.16
N GLU A 36 18.12 -15.48 -4.16
CA GLU A 36 18.11 -14.00 -4.21
C GLU A 36 17.47 -13.48 -5.49
N ILE A 37 17.86 -14.02 -6.66
CA ILE A 37 17.29 -13.62 -7.96
C ILE A 37 15.77 -13.84 -7.97
N PHE A 38 15.31 -14.99 -7.46
CA PHE A 38 13.89 -15.30 -7.37
C PHE A 38 13.13 -14.29 -6.49
N PHE A 39 13.69 -13.94 -5.32
CA PHE A 39 13.07 -12.92 -4.45
C PHE A 39 13.06 -11.52 -5.09
N GLN A 40 14.10 -11.16 -5.84
CA GLN A 40 14.13 -9.89 -6.57
C GLN A 40 13.06 -9.86 -7.68
N GLN A 41 12.86 -10.95 -8.42
CA GLN A 41 11.80 -11.07 -9.42
C GLN A 41 10.40 -10.99 -8.78
N LEU A 42 10.18 -11.69 -7.67
CA LEU A 42 8.92 -11.60 -6.91
C LEU A 42 8.66 -10.18 -6.42
N ARG A 43 9.67 -9.49 -5.90
CA ARG A 43 9.57 -8.10 -5.48
C ARG A 43 9.24 -7.18 -6.65
N ALA A 44 9.91 -7.33 -7.79
CA ALA A 44 9.64 -6.54 -8.98
C ALA A 44 8.20 -6.74 -9.47
N GLN A 45 7.72 -7.99 -9.49
CA GLN A 45 6.33 -8.31 -9.86
C GLN A 45 5.33 -7.72 -8.85
N ALA A 46 5.61 -7.82 -7.55
CA ALA A 46 4.76 -7.24 -6.51
C ALA A 46 4.67 -5.72 -6.66
N LEU A 47 5.80 -5.03 -6.85
CA LEU A 47 5.84 -3.58 -7.06
C LEU A 47 5.10 -3.18 -8.34
N GLY A 48 5.32 -3.90 -9.45
CA GLY A 48 4.59 -3.66 -10.70
C GLY A 48 3.08 -3.82 -10.54
N ASN A 49 2.62 -4.82 -9.79
CA ASN A 49 1.19 -5.00 -9.50
C ASN A 49 0.61 -3.84 -8.68
N MET A 50 1.38 -3.28 -7.74
CA MET A 50 0.96 -2.12 -6.94
C MET A 50 0.86 -0.85 -7.82
N GLU A 51 1.82 -0.65 -8.73
CA GLU A 51 1.81 0.47 -9.67
C GLU A 51 0.62 0.38 -10.64
N LEU A 52 0.35 -0.80 -11.19
CA LEU A 52 -0.83 -1.03 -12.04
C LEU A 52 -2.15 -0.79 -11.28
N ALA A 53 -2.22 -1.21 -10.02
CA ALA A 53 -3.39 -0.95 -9.17
C ALA A 53 -3.54 0.57 -8.89
N ALA A 54 -2.43 1.26 -8.64
CA ALA A 54 -2.43 2.72 -8.43
C ALA A 54 -2.85 3.47 -9.70
N GLU A 55 -2.44 3.01 -10.88
CA GLU A 55 -2.89 3.57 -12.16
C GLU A 55 -4.40 3.36 -12.34
N LYS A 56 -4.89 2.13 -12.14
CA LYS A 56 -6.30 1.77 -12.28
C LYS A 56 -7.18 2.59 -11.32
N TYR A 57 -6.88 2.55 -10.03
CA TYR A 57 -7.72 3.14 -8.97
C TYR A 57 -7.40 4.62 -8.70
N GLY A 58 -6.26 5.11 -9.19
CA GLY A 58 -5.87 6.50 -9.12
C GLY A 58 -6.35 7.29 -10.33
N TRP A 59 -5.67 7.11 -11.46
CA TRP A 59 -5.80 7.98 -12.62
C TRP A 59 -6.94 7.57 -13.55
N GLN A 60 -7.13 6.26 -13.77
CA GLN A 60 -8.09 5.74 -14.75
C GLN A 60 -9.53 5.69 -14.21
N MET A 61 -9.72 5.65 -12.90
CA MET A 61 -11.05 5.54 -12.27
C MET A 61 -11.96 6.74 -12.53
N THR A 62 -11.39 7.89 -12.90
CA THR A 62 -12.10 9.16 -13.09
C THR A 62 -13.21 9.14 -14.16
N GLN A 63 -13.20 8.16 -15.07
CA GLN A 63 -14.17 8.07 -16.17
C GLN A 63 -15.41 7.22 -15.85
N ALA A 64 -15.32 6.32 -14.87
CA ALA A 64 -16.37 5.33 -14.61
C ALA A 64 -17.28 5.68 -13.42
N VAL A 65 -16.85 6.59 -12.56
CA VAL A 65 -17.52 6.89 -11.28
C VAL A 65 -18.52 8.03 -11.45
N GLU A 66 -19.72 7.82 -10.91
CA GLU A 66 -20.86 8.74 -11.01
C GLU A 66 -21.12 9.48 -9.68
N ALA A 67 -20.81 8.81 -8.56
CA ALA A 67 -20.97 9.36 -7.22
C ALA A 67 -19.79 8.99 -6.31
N VAL A 68 -19.54 9.82 -5.30
CA VAL A 68 -18.52 9.58 -4.28
C VAL A 68 -19.12 9.77 -2.91
N GLU A 69 -19.01 8.77 -2.04
CA GLU A 69 -19.33 8.90 -0.62
C GLU A 69 -18.04 9.11 0.17
N VAL A 70 -18.01 10.11 1.04
CA VAL A 70 -16.91 10.36 1.97
C VAL A 70 -17.46 10.29 3.39
N PHE A 71 -16.83 9.48 4.23
CA PHE A 71 -17.19 9.26 5.63
C PHE A 71 -16.05 9.77 6.51
N GLU A 72 -16.36 10.61 7.47
CA GLU A 72 -15.43 11.03 8.51
C GLU A 72 -15.44 10.00 9.64
N ILE A 73 -14.27 9.38 9.87
CA ILE A 73 -14.14 8.24 10.78
C ILE A 73 -13.89 8.72 12.20
N GLU A 74 -14.64 8.12 13.12
CA GLU A 74 -14.45 8.28 14.55
C GLU A 74 -13.98 6.97 15.17
N GLU A 75 -13.22 7.10 16.25
CA GLU A 75 -12.79 5.99 17.07
C GLU A 75 -13.98 5.11 17.45
N SER A 76 -13.85 3.81 17.13
CA SER A 76 -14.96 2.85 17.15
C SER A 76 -15.75 2.78 18.46
N SER A 77 -15.15 3.18 19.58
CA SER A 77 -15.79 3.23 20.90
C SER A 77 -16.84 4.34 21.06
N LYS A 78 -16.85 5.35 20.19
CA LYS A 78 -17.71 6.54 20.27
C LYS A 78 -18.72 6.65 19.14
N ALA A 79 -18.47 5.94 18.03
CA ALA A 79 -19.31 6.05 16.85
C ALA A 79 -20.71 5.47 17.05
N THR A 80 -21.72 6.23 16.64
CA THR A 80 -23.13 5.81 16.63
C THR A 80 -23.53 5.12 15.32
N ASN A 81 -22.78 5.39 14.25
CA ASN A 81 -22.97 4.79 12.94
C ASN A 81 -21.74 4.01 12.52
N SER A 82 -21.91 3.06 11.60
CA SER A 82 -20.80 2.29 11.06
C SER A 82 -20.88 2.12 9.56
N VAL A 83 -19.74 2.17 8.89
CA VAL A 83 -19.56 1.87 7.47
C VAL A 83 -18.72 0.61 7.35
N SER A 84 -19.13 -0.31 6.47
CA SER A 84 -18.31 -1.50 6.14
C SER A 84 -17.72 -1.31 4.75
N ILE A 85 -16.41 -1.43 4.62
CA ILE A 85 -15.73 -1.33 3.33
C ILE A 85 -15.00 -2.62 2.99
N ARG A 86 -14.98 -2.95 1.70
CA ARG A 86 -14.24 -4.06 1.15
C ARG A 86 -12.99 -3.55 0.45
N ILE A 87 -11.83 -3.88 1.01
CA ILE A 87 -10.54 -3.57 0.41
C ILE A 87 -9.87 -4.90 0.05
N GLY A 88 -10.00 -5.28 -1.22
CA GLY A 88 -9.60 -6.60 -1.68
C GLY A 88 -10.47 -7.69 -1.06
N VAL A 89 -9.86 -8.69 -0.41
CA VAL A 89 -10.54 -9.80 0.28
C VAL A 89 -10.96 -9.47 1.70
N ARG A 90 -10.52 -8.33 2.25
CA ARG A 90 -10.84 -7.91 3.62
C ARG A 90 -12.09 -7.06 3.64
N THR A 91 -12.96 -7.29 4.61
CA THR A 91 -14.05 -6.39 4.96
C THR A 91 -13.74 -5.77 6.31
N GLU A 92 -13.69 -4.45 6.37
CA GLU A 92 -13.41 -3.68 7.58
C GLU A 92 -14.64 -2.87 7.97
N ARG A 93 -14.89 -2.74 9.27
CA ARG A 93 -15.98 -1.93 9.81
C ARG A 93 -15.40 -0.76 10.56
N HIS A 94 -15.79 0.45 10.17
CA HIS A 94 -15.35 1.70 10.76
C HIS A 94 -16.53 2.47 11.33
N GLY A 95 -16.35 3.09 12.49
CA GLY A 95 -17.30 4.04 13.04
C GLY A 95 -17.23 5.37 12.31
N TYR A 96 -18.35 6.06 12.07
CA TYR A 96 -18.31 7.38 11.44
C TYR A 96 -19.26 8.39 12.11
N ILE A 97 -18.87 9.67 12.04
CA ILE A 97 -19.63 10.80 12.62
C ILE A 97 -20.30 11.67 11.56
N ALA A 98 -19.76 11.71 10.35
CA ALA A 98 -20.34 12.47 9.24
C ALA A 98 -20.20 11.71 7.92
N LYS A 99 -21.21 11.85 7.06
CA LYS A 99 -21.20 11.39 5.66
C LYS A 99 -21.41 12.61 4.74
N ARG A 100 -20.71 12.62 3.61
CA ARG A 100 -20.97 13.49 2.47
C ARG A 100 -21.10 12.63 1.23
N GLU A 101 -22.09 12.95 0.41
CA GLU A 101 -22.35 12.28 -0.85
C GLU A 101 -22.22 13.31 -1.96
N LEU A 102 -21.31 13.05 -2.88
CA LEU A 102 -20.98 13.93 -3.99
C LEU A 102 -21.54 13.30 -5.26
N THR A 103 -22.26 14.08 -6.06
CA THR A 103 -22.82 13.64 -7.35
C THR A 103 -22.54 14.70 -8.42
N GLY A 104 -22.74 14.34 -9.69
CA GLY A 104 -22.64 15.28 -10.82
C GLY A 104 -21.31 16.04 -10.86
N SER A 105 -21.38 17.38 -10.84
CA SER A 105 -20.18 18.24 -10.91
C SER A 105 -19.27 18.12 -9.70
N GLU A 106 -19.81 17.84 -8.50
CA GLU A 106 -19.02 17.70 -7.28
C GLU A 106 -18.19 16.41 -7.31
N ALA A 107 -18.82 15.30 -7.69
CA ALA A 107 -18.14 14.01 -7.88
C ALA A 107 -17.04 14.14 -8.94
N LYS A 108 -17.33 14.78 -10.08
CA LYS A 108 -16.35 15.03 -11.14
C LYS A 108 -15.15 15.84 -10.65
N ALA A 109 -15.39 16.92 -9.91
CA ALA A 109 -14.32 17.74 -9.35
C ALA A 109 -13.48 16.96 -8.33
N PHE A 110 -14.11 16.12 -7.51
CA PHE A 110 -13.43 15.23 -6.56
C PHE A 110 -12.53 14.22 -7.27
N LEU A 111 -13.07 13.53 -8.28
CA LEU A 111 -12.35 12.56 -9.10
C LEU A 111 -11.18 13.20 -9.84
N GLU A 112 -11.36 14.40 -10.39
CA GLU A 112 -10.29 15.12 -11.08
C GLU A 112 -9.12 15.43 -10.13
N ARG A 113 -9.39 15.84 -8.89
CA ARG A 113 -8.32 16.09 -7.91
C ARG A 113 -7.68 14.78 -7.44
N TRP A 114 -8.48 13.75 -7.18
CA TRP A 114 -8.00 12.40 -6.85
C TRP A 114 -7.03 11.88 -7.92
N GLY A 115 -7.45 11.90 -9.19
CA GLY A 115 -6.63 11.43 -10.31
C GLY A 115 -5.41 12.28 -10.63
N LYS A 116 -5.26 13.49 -10.06
CA LYS A 116 -4.05 14.32 -10.19
C LYS A 116 -3.03 14.08 -9.08
N MET A 117 -3.40 13.37 -8.01
CA MET A 117 -2.45 13.03 -6.96
C MET A 117 -1.37 12.08 -7.50
N ARG A 118 -0.15 12.24 -6.97
CA ARG A 118 0.95 11.30 -7.22
C ARG A 118 0.91 10.21 -6.17
N PHE A 119 0.79 8.97 -6.61
CA PHE A 119 0.71 7.79 -5.75
C PHE A 119 2.01 6.98 -5.81
N HIS A 120 2.48 6.51 -4.66
CA HIS A 120 3.64 5.61 -4.60
C HIS A 120 3.64 4.79 -3.31
N TRP A 121 4.00 3.51 -3.41
CA TRP A 121 4.04 2.60 -2.26
C TRP A 121 5.02 3.07 -1.18
N GLY A 122 6.16 3.66 -1.57
CA GLY A 122 7.19 4.15 -0.65
C GLY A 122 6.86 5.47 0.05
N MET A 123 5.73 6.12 -0.27
CA MET A 123 5.32 7.40 0.33
C MET A 123 4.38 7.23 1.54
N SER A 124 4.01 6.00 1.90
CA SER A 124 3.05 5.74 2.97
C SER A 124 3.71 5.67 4.36
N GLY A 125 3.11 6.34 5.35
CA GLY A 125 3.33 6.04 6.77
C GLY A 125 2.54 4.80 7.24
N LEU A 126 2.85 4.27 8.42
CA LEU A 126 1.97 3.30 9.09
C LEU A 126 0.82 4.07 9.76
N CYS A 127 -0.41 3.67 9.47
CA CYS A 127 -1.61 4.28 10.02
C CYS A 127 -2.30 3.31 10.98
N HIS A 128 -2.61 3.76 12.19
CA HIS A 128 -3.39 2.98 13.15
C HIS A 128 -4.89 3.15 12.93
N GLU A 129 -5.33 4.34 12.48
CA GLU A 129 -6.74 4.64 12.24
C GLU A 129 -6.89 5.63 11.09
N PRO A 130 -7.69 5.30 10.05
CA PRO A 130 -7.90 6.20 8.94
C PRO A 130 -8.72 7.43 9.37
N ALA A 131 -8.44 8.58 8.76
CA ALA A 131 -9.22 9.79 9.03
C ALA A 131 -10.57 9.76 8.30
N PHE A 132 -10.57 9.21 7.09
CA PHE A 132 -11.73 9.13 6.23
C PHE A 132 -11.86 7.76 5.58
N VAL A 133 -13.08 7.42 5.20
CA VAL A 133 -13.37 6.35 4.24
C VAL A 133 -13.98 6.99 3.00
N VAL A 134 -13.58 6.51 1.83
CA VAL A 134 -14.10 6.99 0.54
C VAL A 134 -14.63 5.80 -0.25
N ARG A 135 -15.83 5.94 -0.82
CA ARG A 135 -16.41 5.00 -1.78
C ARG A 135 -16.66 5.69 -3.10
N PHE A 136 -16.18 5.07 -4.16
CA PHE A 136 -16.38 5.51 -5.53
C PHE A 136 -17.44 4.61 -6.15
N LEU A 137 -18.57 5.18 -6.55
CA LEU A 137 -19.77 4.46 -6.96
C LEU A 137 -20.06 4.63 -8.45
N LYS A 138 -20.49 3.54 -9.09
CA LYS A 138 -21.07 3.50 -10.44
C LYS A 138 -22.34 2.66 -10.39
N GLU A 139 -23.49 3.20 -10.81
CA GLU A 139 -24.77 2.47 -10.75
C GLU A 139 -25.01 1.79 -9.37
N ASP A 140 -24.77 2.52 -8.28
CA ASP A 140 -24.85 2.07 -6.88
C ASP A 140 -23.86 0.96 -6.45
N LYS A 141 -22.94 0.55 -7.34
CA LYS A 141 -21.87 -0.41 -7.02
C LYS A 141 -20.58 0.31 -6.71
N ALA A 142 -19.91 -0.11 -5.65
CA ALA A 142 -18.58 0.40 -5.32
C ALA A 142 -17.52 -0.15 -6.29
N GLU A 143 -16.96 0.74 -7.11
CA GLU A 143 -15.80 0.48 -7.97
C GLU A 143 -14.50 0.47 -7.15
N LEU A 144 -14.46 1.28 -6.10
CA LEU A 144 -13.39 1.31 -5.10
C LEU A 144 -13.96 1.72 -3.75
N GLU A 145 -13.61 0.97 -2.71
CA GLU A 145 -13.74 1.39 -1.32
C GLU A 145 -12.33 1.51 -0.73
N THR A 146 -12.04 2.64 -0.09
CA THR A 146 -10.69 2.93 0.39
C THR A 146 -10.72 3.69 1.72
N THR A 147 -9.68 3.50 2.50
CA THR A 147 -9.36 4.36 3.64
C THR A 147 -8.50 5.53 3.19
N LEU A 148 -8.53 6.66 3.89
CA LEU A 148 -7.73 7.84 3.56
C LEU A 148 -7.23 8.50 4.85
N CYS A 149 -5.92 8.73 4.94
CA CYS A 149 -5.29 9.39 6.08
C CYS A 149 -4.29 10.46 5.65
N PHE A 150 -4.60 11.72 5.95
CA PHE A 150 -3.73 12.88 5.70
C PHE A 150 -2.58 13.02 6.70
N MET A 151 -2.58 12.27 7.81
CA MET A 151 -1.45 12.28 8.75
C MET A 151 -0.35 11.31 8.32
N CYS A 152 -0.77 10.18 7.75
CA CYS A 152 0.11 9.11 7.25
C CYS A 152 0.34 9.20 5.74
N HIS A 153 -0.29 10.18 5.08
CA HIS A 153 -0.23 10.42 3.64
C HIS A 153 -0.54 9.15 2.84
N ASN A 154 -1.57 8.40 3.26
CA ASN A 154 -1.85 7.09 2.67
C ASN A 154 -3.33 6.79 2.49
N PHE A 155 -3.57 5.76 1.68
CA PHE A 155 -4.87 5.16 1.40
C PHE A 155 -4.67 3.69 1.06
N GLN A 156 -5.75 2.90 1.04
CA GLN A 156 -5.65 1.47 0.71
C GLN A 156 -6.40 1.11 -0.56
N ILE A 157 -5.78 0.32 -1.44
CA ILE A 157 -6.40 -0.17 -2.67
C ILE A 157 -6.34 -1.69 -2.76
N PRO A 158 -7.27 -2.32 -3.50
CA PRO A 158 -7.13 -3.73 -3.84
C PRO A 158 -5.89 -3.95 -4.71
N SER A 159 -5.00 -4.85 -4.31
CA SER A 159 -3.95 -5.37 -5.18
C SER A 159 -4.54 -6.32 -6.23
N LEU A 160 -3.80 -6.59 -7.29
CA LEU A 160 -4.19 -7.60 -8.29
C LEU A 160 -4.30 -9.01 -7.70
N LEU A 161 -3.68 -9.28 -6.56
CA LEU A 161 -3.79 -10.54 -5.82
C LEU A 161 -4.97 -10.54 -4.83
N GLY A 162 -5.78 -9.48 -4.84
CA GLY A 162 -6.94 -9.33 -3.96
C GLY A 162 -6.60 -8.89 -2.54
N GLU A 163 -5.35 -8.61 -2.19
CA GLU A 163 -5.00 -8.12 -0.86
C GLU A 163 -5.14 -6.59 -0.76
N ALA A 164 -5.48 -6.07 0.41
CA ALA A 164 -5.41 -4.64 0.66
C ALA A 164 -3.95 -4.17 0.64
N THR A 165 -3.66 -3.20 -0.22
CA THR A 165 -2.34 -2.59 -0.35
C THR A 165 -2.40 -1.13 0.08
N THR A 166 -1.51 -0.73 0.98
CA THR A 166 -1.36 0.67 1.34
C THR A 166 -0.52 1.41 0.30
N MET A 167 -1.05 2.51 -0.20
CA MET A 167 -0.39 3.43 -1.12
C MET A 167 -0.20 4.78 -0.45
N GLY A 168 0.96 5.39 -0.66
CA GLY A 168 1.21 6.76 -0.24
C GLY A 168 0.78 7.76 -1.31
N PHE A 169 0.50 9.00 -0.90
CA PHE A 169 0.31 10.13 -1.80
C PHE A 169 1.15 11.34 -1.37
N ASP A 170 1.57 12.14 -2.36
CA ASP A 170 2.33 13.36 -2.09
C ASP A 170 1.39 14.51 -1.70
N GLN A 171 1.15 14.63 -0.38
CA GLN A 171 0.34 15.70 0.20
C GLN A 171 0.98 17.09 0.09
N GLU A 172 2.30 17.18 -0.05
CA GLU A 172 3.02 18.46 -0.12
C GLU A 172 2.98 19.06 -1.54
N SER A 173 2.77 18.23 -2.56
CA SER A 173 2.54 18.68 -3.93
C SER A 173 1.32 19.60 -4.07
N PRO A 174 1.29 20.53 -5.07
CA PRO A 174 0.12 21.36 -5.33
C PRO A 174 -1.18 20.55 -5.54
N ALA A 175 -1.09 19.39 -6.19
CA ALA A 175 -2.24 18.50 -6.40
C ALA A 175 -2.73 17.88 -5.08
N GLY A 176 -1.80 17.40 -4.23
CA GLY A 176 -2.12 16.87 -2.91
C GLY A 176 -2.76 17.92 -2.01
N GLN A 177 -2.19 19.12 -1.95
CA GLN A 177 -2.75 20.24 -1.18
C GLN A 177 -4.15 20.63 -1.67
N ALA A 178 -4.36 20.66 -2.99
CA ALA A 178 -5.68 20.93 -3.57
C ALA A 178 -6.70 19.84 -3.18
N PHE A 179 -6.29 18.57 -3.17
CA PHE A 179 -7.17 17.48 -2.73
C PHE A 179 -7.49 17.59 -1.23
N VAL A 180 -6.50 17.83 -0.36
CA VAL A 180 -6.73 18.05 1.08
C VAL A 180 -7.68 19.22 1.31
N ALA A 181 -7.47 20.35 0.62
CA ALA A 181 -8.34 21.51 0.74
C ALA A 181 -9.78 21.18 0.34
N GLN A 182 -9.99 20.38 -0.70
CA GLN A 182 -11.33 19.93 -1.08
C GLN A 182 -11.97 19.09 0.03
N VAL A 183 -11.28 18.09 0.57
CA VAL A 183 -11.83 17.27 1.67
C VAL A 183 -12.10 18.13 2.92
N LYS A 184 -11.26 19.12 3.19
CA LYS A 184 -11.49 20.09 4.27
C LYS A 184 -12.78 20.90 4.06
N THR A 185 -13.13 21.28 2.83
CA THR A 185 -14.41 21.95 2.56
C THR A 185 -15.63 21.06 2.79
N LEU A 186 -15.49 19.75 2.66
CA LEU A 186 -16.57 18.79 2.93
C LEU A 186 -16.85 18.63 4.44
N PHE A 187 -15.80 18.75 5.26
CA PHE A 187 -15.82 18.56 6.72
C PHE A 187 -15.09 19.71 7.44
N PRO A 188 -15.57 20.97 7.36
CA PRO A 188 -14.81 22.11 7.87
C PRO A 188 -14.50 22.01 9.37
N ASP A 189 -15.40 21.40 10.14
CA ASP A 189 -15.32 21.29 11.60
C ASP A 189 -14.68 19.98 12.08
N SER A 190 -14.07 19.20 11.19
CA SER A 190 -13.42 17.94 11.55
C SER A 190 -12.29 18.15 12.55
N PRO A 191 -12.27 17.43 13.70
CA PRO A 191 -11.14 17.47 14.63
C PRO A 191 -9.85 16.92 14.02
N LYS A 192 -9.94 16.13 12.93
CA LYS A 192 -8.78 15.56 12.24
C LYS A 192 -7.89 16.66 11.64
N TRP A 193 -8.45 17.84 11.32
CA TRP A 193 -7.65 18.96 10.80
C TRP A 193 -6.75 19.58 11.87
N ALA A 194 -7.23 19.71 13.10
CA ALA A 194 -6.42 20.21 14.20
C ALA A 194 -5.24 19.28 14.50
N GLU A 195 -5.48 17.96 14.48
CA GLU A 195 -4.42 16.97 14.68
C GLU A 195 -3.39 16.99 13.55
N LEU A 196 -3.85 17.15 12.30
CA LEU A 196 -2.96 17.30 11.16
C LEU A 196 -2.03 18.51 11.30
N GLU A 197 -2.56 19.67 11.70
CA GLU A 197 -1.73 20.88 11.92
C GLU A 197 -0.75 20.70 13.09
N LYS A 198 -1.18 20.08 14.19
CA LYS A 198 -0.29 19.74 15.30
C LYS A 198 0.85 18.82 14.88
N GLN A 199 0.58 17.84 14.02
CA GLN A 199 1.60 16.94 13.49
C GLN A 199 2.60 17.68 12.59
N LYS A 200 2.13 18.61 11.74
CA LYS A 200 3.00 19.46 10.93
C LYS A 200 3.91 20.32 11.78
N GLN A 201 3.38 20.96 12.84
CA GLN A 201 4.16 21.77 13.77
C GLN A 201 5.28 20.95 14.42
N LYS A 202 4.95 19.78 14.98
CA LYS A 202 5.97 18.87 15.57
C LYS A 202 7.06 18.47 14.58
N LYS A 203 6.70 18.22 13.31
CA LYS A 203 7.67 17.89 12.26
C LYS A 203 8.56 19.08 11.89
N ALA A 204 8.05 20.30 11.98
CA ALA A 204 8.84 21.51 11.74
C ALA A 204 9.86 21.72 12.89
N GLU A 205 9.41 21.62 14.14
CA GLU A 205 10.25 21.74 15.34
C GLU A 205 11.37 20.67 15.38
N ALA A 206 11.09 19.44 14.93
CA ALA A 206 12.09 18.37 14.92
C ALA A 206 13.17 18.51 13.83
N LYS A 207 13.03 19.47 12.91
CA LYS A 207 14.03 19.75 11.85
C LYS A 207 14.97 20.90 12.22
N GLU A 208 14.67 21.63 13.28
CA GLU A 208 15.52 22.69 13.84
C GLU A 208 16.58 22.11 14.79
#